data_AF-A0A374WBC3-F1
#
_entry.id   AF-A0A374WBC3-F1
#
_cell.length_a   1.000
_cell.length_b   1.000
_cell.length_c   1.000
_cell.angle_alpha   90.00
_cell.angle_beta   90.00
_cell.angle_gamma   90.00
#
_symmetry.space_group_name_H-M   'P 1'
#
loop_
_entity.id
_entity.type
_entity.pdbx_description
1 polymer ?
#
loop_
_entity_poly.entity_id
_entity_poly.type
_entity_poly.pdbx_seq_one_letter_code
_entity_poly.pdbx_strand_id
1 'polypeptide(L)'
;MALATITTLFGQTERTLIVKPIWVTNKTADTDWGGSGAESNERYVMTKVEGQDTLYTCKMALNVYYKNNKWKNDVLFDPENPLKEGWNNEHWFVVVYQDNYGDIENKNNGDAITGAQMFKIEEDDTEVTFYAIIHKDGKIRSYCDAQEVTLNISNNNAGNAVLPPAIGKLSTSTVAEINGNGSSKVEATINNNFLSPNGSLAGGKYAVYERGKFLISLDFKTLQYKILAYEELSNAGGTPTDLVLTGSWSQDAFNTIIGGNAASITTVDFTEVTGLTDLPIIESLNPNCLFYVNQDVTIPEGTDNVVVFDGETGRAANIVLTESHNFNNVKSFTADKVSYSRDFMDTGWFTMCLPFSVDKGDVVVEEFTNVEGNEIVFTKAESIEANVPYLAKTESPEVKNFEAVGVEIHSTENLSPVTPVGGYAFYANYQVIDGENAVGLYLMNNAGTAFAKVAEGNPKNSGVPAFRAYFTTTANKQLVIGHDDGGATDISSTESADKLIIISNDGSIEIIAGRAQIMNLYALDGRLVRALELNEGSNFINGLNKGIYIINHQKVVVK
;
A
#
# COMPACT_ATOMS: atom_id res chain seq x y z
N MET A 1 -43.05 37.43 -4.12
CA MET A 1 -42.93 37.24 -5.58
C MET A 1 -41.55 36.67 -5.84
N ALA A 2 -41.46 35.34 -5.92
CA ALA A 2 -40.32 34.60 -6.47
C ALA A 2 -40.88 33.21 -6.80
N LEU A 3 -40.95 32.95 -8.09
CA LEU A 3 -41.54 31.78 -8.73
C LEU A 3 -40.75 30.53 -8.32
N ALA A 4 -41.37 29.58 -7.63
CA ALA A 4 -40.86 28.23 -7.56
C ALA A 4 -41.14 27.58 -8.91
N THR A 5 -40.12 27.49 -9.75
CA THR A 5 -40.16 26.75 -11.01
C THR A 5 -40.26 25.27 -10.66
N ILE A 6 -41.50 24.76 -10.62
CA ILE A 6 -41.76 23.32 -10.63
C ILE A 6 -41.35 22.83 -12.02
N THR A 7 -40.12 22.36 -12.14
CA THR A 7 -39.72 21.55 -13.28
C THR A 7 -40.43 20.21 -13.11
N THR A 8 -41.55 20.05 -13.80
CA THR A 8 -42.23 18.76 -13.97
C THR A 8 -41.26 17.80 -14.66
N LEU A 9 -40.53 16.99 -13.90
CA LEU A 9 -39.93 15.76 -14.43
C LEU A 9 -41.10 14.80 -14.70
N PHE A 10 -41.26 14.43 -15.97
CA PHE A 10 -42.27 13.49 -16.43
C PHE A 10 -42.25 12.21 -15.60
N GLY A 11 -43.40 11.82 -15.07
CA GLY A 11 -43.64 10.51 -14.50
C GLY A 11 -43.58 9.43 -15.57
N GLN A 12 -42.37 9.01 -15.96
CA GLN A 12 -42.16 7.68 -16.53
C GLN A 12 -42.03 6.70 -15.37
N THR A 13 -42.91 5.70 -15.33
CA THR A 13 -42.64 4.45 -14.62
C THR A 13 -41.23 3.98 -15.00
N GLU A 14 -40.37 3.78 -14.00
CA GLU A 14 -39.01 3.29 -14.19
C GLU A 14 -39.07 2.00 -15.00
N ARG A 15 -38.49 2.01 -16.21
CA ARG A 15 -38.54 0.88 -17.14
C ARG A 15 -37.39 -0.05 -16.81
N THR A 16 -37.69 -1.33 -16.64
CA THR A 16 -36.69 -2.37 -16.40
C THR A 16 -35.76 -2.51 -17.61
N LEU A 17 -34.45 -2.44 -17.36
CA LEU A 17 -33.43 -2.80 -18.34
C LEU A 17 -33.05 -4.27 -18.17
N ILE A 18 -32.83 -4.95 -19.28
CA ILE A 18 -32.40 -6.35 -19.30
C ILE A 18 -31.26 -6.57 -20.29
N VAL A 19 -30.32 -7.44 -19.91
CA VAL A 19 -29.33 -8.00 -20.82
C VAL A 19 -30.05 -9.02 -21.70
N LYS A 20 -30.10 -8.77 -23.00
CA LYS A 20 -30.73 -9.66 -23.99
C LYS A 20 -29.65 -10.47 -24.72
N PRO A 21 -29.55 -11.78 -24.47
CA PRO A 21 -28.77 -12.68 -25.30
C PRO A 21 -29.27 -12.65 -26.76
N ILE A 22 -28.35 -12.64 -27.71
CA ILE A 22 -28.65 -12.59 -29.14
C ILE A 22 -28.41 -13.96 -29.78
N TRP A 23 -29.28 -14.34 -30.72
CA TRP A 23 -29.27 -15.62 -31.45
C TRP A 23 -29.47 -16.89 -30.61
N VAL A 24 -30.05 -16.79 -29.41
CA VAL A 24 -30.50 -17.94 -28.61
C VAL A 24 -32.01 -18.12 -28.78
N THR A 25 -32.52 -19.34 -29.02
CA THR A 25 -33.95 -19.59 -29.28
C THR A 25 -34.75 -20.06 -28.06
N ASN A 26 -36.08 -19.94 -28.14
CA ASN A 26 -37.09 -20.31 -27.12
C ASN A 26 -37.21 -21.84 -26.87
N LYS A 27 -36.12 -22.58 -26.69
CA LYS A 27 -36.23 -23.96 -26.17
C LYS A 27 -36.45 -23.93 -24.66
N THR A 28 -37.27 -24.87 -24.20
CA THR A 28 -37.76 -25.06 -22.81
C THR A 28 -36.72 -25.65 -21.85
N ALA A 29 -35.43 -25.55 -22.18
CA ALA A 29 -34.34 -25.99 -21.32
C ALA A 29 -33.49 -24.77 -21.02
N ASP A 30 -33.38 -24.42 -19.74
CA ASP A 30 -32.52 -23.32 -19.27
C ASP A 30 -31.10 -23.56 -19.79
N THR A 31 -30.63 -22.64 -20.62
CA THR A 31 -29.20 -22.49 -20.90
C THR A 31 -28.65 -21.45 -19.93
N ASP A 32 -27.37 -21.56 -19.61
CA ASP A 32 -26.63 -20.57 -18.84
C ASP A 32 -26.55 -19.20 -19.56
N TRP A 33 -26.80 -19.17 -20.86
CA TRP A 33 -26.96 -17.98 -21.70
C TRP A 33 -28.15 -18.08 -22.67
N GLY A 34 -29.22 -17.33 -22.42
CA GLY A 34 -30.49 -17.31 -23.18
C GLY A 34 -31.57 -18.28 -22.70
N GLY A 35 -32.45 -18.72 -23.62
CA GLY A 35 -33.55 -19.67 -23.34
C GLY A 35 -34.97 -19.06 -23.42
N SER A 36 -36.01 -19.91 -23.35
CA SER A 36 -37.40 -19.46 -23.28
C SER A 36 -37.67 -18.70 -21.98
N GLY A 37 -38.22 -17.48 -22.05
CA GLY A 37 -38.55 -16.70 -20.86
C GLY A 37 -37.40 -15.83 -20.33
N ALA A 38 -36.30 -15.70 -21.08
CA ALA A 38 -35.19 -14.81 -20.74
C ALA A 38 -35.63 -13.34 -20.58
N GLU A 39 -36.70 -12.91 -21.27
CA GLU A 39 -37.36 -11.61 -21.07
C GLU A 39 -37.92 -11.40 -19.65
N SER A 40 -38.20 -12.48 -18.94
CA SER A 40 -38.84 -12.50 -17.62
C SER A 40 -37.94 -13.09 -16.53
N ASN A 41 -36.75 -13.56 -16.89
CA ASN A 41 -35.83 -14.16 -15.94
C ASN A 41 -35.03 -13.05 -15.23
N GLU A 42 -35.17 -13.00 -13.91
CA GLU A 42 -34.57 -11.98 -13.04
C GLU A 42 -33.04 -11.93 -13.16
N ARG A 43 -32.39 -13.03 -13.54
CA ARG A 43 -30.94 -13.08 -13.76
C ARG A 43 -30.45 -12.08 -14.80
N TYR A 44 -31.25 -11.77 -15.81
CA TYR A 44 -30.89 -10.81 -16.87
C TYR A 44 -31.26 -9.36 -16.54
N VAL A 45 -31.94 -9.13 -15.42
CA VAL A 45 -32.41 -7.80 -15.02
C VAL A 45 -31.22 -6.97 -14.52
N MET A 46 -31.10 -5.76 -15.07
CA MET A 46 -30.10 -4.82 -14.63
C MET A 46 -30.62 -4.01 -13.44
N THR A 47 -29.77 -3.86 -12.43
CA THR A 47 -30.05 -3.10 -11.22
C THR A 47 -29.39 -1.74 -11.31
N LYS A 48 -30.12 -0.68 -10.93
CA LYS A 48 -29.56 0.67 -10.85
C LYS A 48 -28.52 0.73 -9.74
N VAL A 49 -27.36 1.32 -10.02
CA VAL A 49 -26.28 1.47 -9.03
C VAL A 49 -26.64 2.59 -8.05
N GLU A 50 -26.55 2.30 -6.75
CA GLU A 50 -26.86 3.27 -5.69
C GLU A 50 -25.97 4.53 -5.83
N GLY A 51 -26.58 5.71 -5.68
CA GLY A 51 -25.89 6.99 -5.83
C GLY A 51 -25.57 7.42 -7.28
N GLN A 52 -25.96 6.63 -8.30
CA GLN A 52 -25.78 6.96 -9.71
C GLN A 52 -27.12 7.15 -10.42
N ASP A 53 -27.29 8.26 -11.15
CA ASP A 53 -28.57 8.60 -11.77
C ASP A 53 -28.91 7.73 -12.99
N THR A 54 -27.88 7.24 -13.71
CA THR A 54 -28.04 6.64 -15.04
C THR A 54 -27.34 5.30 -15.23
N LEU A 55 -26.55 4.83 -14.24
CA LEU A 55 -25.77 3.60 -14.34
C LEU A 55 -26.56 2.39 -13.82
N TYR A 56 -26.54 1.32 -14.60
CA TYR A 56 -27.14 0.03 -14.27
C TYR A 56 -26.12 -1.08 -14.46
N THR A 57 -26.17 -2.10 -13.60
CA THR A 57 -25.30 -3.27 -13.68
C THR A 57 -26.08 -4.58 -13.59
N CYS A 58 -25.55 -5.63 -14.21
CA CYS A 58 -26.05 -7.00 -14.07
C CYS A 58 -24.83 -7.93 -14.00
N LYS A 59 -24.79 -8.80 -12.99
CA LYS A 59 -23.71 -9.77 -12.79
C LYS A 59 -24.22 -11.18 -13.04
N MET A 60 -23.48 -11.98 -13.80
CA MET A 60 -23.90 -13.33 -14.18
C MET A 60 -22.70 -14.27 -14.35
N ALA A 61 -22.80 -15.50 -13.84
CA ALA A 61 -21.80 -16.55 -14.04
C ALA A 61 -22.08 -17.37 -15.32
N LEU A 62 -21.24 -17.26 -16.34
CA LEU A 62 -21.45 -17.87 -17.66
C LEU A 62 -20.47 -18.99 -17.95
N ASN A 63 -20.87 -19.97 -18.77
CA ASN A 63 -19.98 -21.02 -19.24
C ASN A 63 -19.33 -20.66 -20.57
N VAL A 64 -18.16 -21.23 -20.85
CA VAL A 64 -17.43 -21.01 -22.11
C VAL A 64 -18.30 -21.35 -23.30
N TYR A 65 -19.01 -22.48 -23.21
CA TYR A 65 -19.83 -23.00 -24.28
C TYR A 65 -21.30 -23.02 -23.87
N TYR A 66 -22.15 -22.43 -24.72
CA TYR A 66 -23.59 -22.43 -24.56
C TYR A 66 -24.27 -22.88 -25.85
N LYS A 67 -25.53 -23.30 -25.74
CA LYS A 67 -26.31 -23.83 -26.87
C LYS A 67 -27.15 -22.72 -27.52
N ASN A 68 -26.82 -22.34 -28.76
CA ASN A 68 -27.49 -21.25 -29.50
C ASN A 68 -28.73 -21.70 -30.30
N ASN A 69 -29.06 -23.00 -30.31
CA ASN A 69 -29.53 -23.63 -31.54
C ASN A 69 -30.88 -23.12 -32.10
N LYS A 70 -30.85 -22.66 -33.35
CA LYS A 70 -31.96 -22.28 -34.25
C LYS A 70 -32.37 -23.48 -35.10
N TRP A 71 -33.10 -24.45 -34.53
CA TRP A 71 -33.66 -25.67 -35.19
C TRP A 71 -32.73 -26.91 -35.30
N LYS A 72 -32.68 -27.78 -34.26
CA LYS A 72 -32.76 -29.28 -34.28
C LYS A 72 -32.37 -29.91 -32.91
N ASN A 73 -32.49 -31.24 -32.83
CA ASN A 73 -32.53 -32.18 -31.68
C ASN A 73 -31.65 -31.92 -30.44
N ASP A 74 -31.95 -32.64 -29.34
CA ASP A 74 -31.24 -32.58 -28.07
C ASP A 74 -29.88 -33.27 -28.13
N VAL A 75 -28.90 -32.55 -28.68
CA VAL A 75 -27.49 -32.96 -28.74
C VAL A 75 -26.79 -32.56 -27.44
N LEU A 76 -26.02 -33.50 -26.86
CA LEU A 76 -25.15 -33.29 -25.70
C LEU A 76 -23.87 -32.53 -26.09
N PHE A 77 -23.22 -31.87 -25.12
CA PHE A 77 -21.93 -31.22 -25.35
C PHE A 77 -20.84 -32.26 -25.69
N ASP A 78 -20.03 -31.97 -26.70
CA ASP A 78 -18.91 -32.80 -27.14
C ASP A 78 -17.60 -32.02 -26.96
N PRO A 79 -16.78 -32.31 -25.93
CA PRO A 79 -15.54 -31.59 -25.68
C PRO A 79 -14.48 -31.80 -26.78
N GLU A 80 -14.56 -32.89 -27.57
CA GLU A 80 -13.65 -33.10 -28.71
C GLU A 80 -14.06 -32.26 -29.93
N ASN A 81 -15.29 -31.75 -29.96
CA ASN A 81 -15.79 -30.88 -31.03
C ASN A 81 -16.79 -29.84 -30.48
N PRO A 82 -16.31 -28.84 -29.73
CA PRO A 82 -17.16 -28.03 -28.86
C PRO A 82 -18.01 -26.99 -29.60
N LEU A 83 -17.81 -26.80 -30.90
CA LEU A 83 -18.61 -25.91 -31.77
C LEU A 83 -19.60 -26.68 -32.65
N LYS A 84 -19.72 -28.00 -32.47
CA LYS A 84 -20.60 -28.84 -33.26
C LYS A 84 -22.07 -28.61 -32.89
N GLU A 85 -22.97 -28.82 -33.86
CA GLU A 85 -24.41 -29.05 -33.61
C GLU A 85 -25.15 -27.96 -32.79
N GLY A 86 -24.73 -26.69 -32.92
CA GLY A 86 -25.41 -25.53 -32.32
C GLY A 86 -24.88 -25.12 -30.94
N TRP A 87 -23.67 -25.55 -30.59
CA TRP A 87 -22.89 -24.96 -29.50
C TRP A 87 -22.07 -23.77 -30.01
N ASN A 88 -21.90 -22.77 -29.16
CA ASN A 88 -21.18 -21.53 -29.45
C ASN A 88 -20.37 -21.09 -28.23
N ASN A 89 -19.30 -20.35 -28.45
CA ASN A 89 -18.53 -19.69 -27.39
C ASN A 89 -18.48 -18.16 -27.53
N GLU A 90 -19.14 -17.61 -28.54
CA GLU A 90 -19.31 -16.17 -28.73
C GLU A 90 -20.58 -15.71 -28.04
N HIS A 91 -20.46 -15.01 -26.93
CA HIS A 91 -21.59 -14.50 -26.18
C HIS A 91 -22.03 -13.17 -26.78
N TRP A 92 -23.12 -13.19 -27.54
CA TRP A 92 -23.69 -12.00 -28.15
C TRP A 92 -24.78 -11.41 -27.27
N PHE A 93 -24.75 -10.09 -27.06
CA PHE A 93 -25.74 -9.40 -26.24
C PHE A 93 -26.08 -8.00 -26.75
N VAL A 94 -27.19 -7.48 -26.22
CA VAL A 94 -27.58 -6.08 -26.24
C VAL A 94 -28.31 -5.76 -24.96
N VAL A 95 -28.30 -4.51 -24.50
CA VAL A 95 -29.17 -4.06 -23.40
C VAL A 95 -30.39 -3.35 -23.97
N VAL A 96 -31.57 -3.79 -23.51
CA VAL A 96 -32.87 -3.25 -23.95
C VAL A 96 -33.76 -3.01 -22.75
N TYR A 97 -34.79 -2.19 -22.94
CA TYR A 97 -35.92 -2.22 -22.02
C TYR A 97 -36.68 -3.54 -22.16
N GLN A 98 -37.12 -4.10 -21.04
CA GLN A 98 -37.82 -5.39 -20.96
C GLN A 98 -39.04 -5.47 -21.88
N ASP A 99 -39.81 -4.40 -21.96
CA ASP A 99 -40.98 -4.25 -22.83
C ASP A 99 -40.64 -4.21 -24.33
N ASN A 100 -39.37 -4.04 -24.69
CA ASN A 100 -38.87 -4.05 -26.07
C ASN A 100 -38.06 -5.33 -26.40
N TYR A 101 -38.07 -6.35 -25.54
CA TYR A 101 -37.22 -7.53 -25.71
C TYR A 101 -37.41 -8.26 -27.05
N GLY A 102 -38.64 -8.30 -27.59
CA GLY A 102 -38.96 -8.96 -28.85
C GLY A 102 -38.75 -8.12 -30.11
N ASP A 103 -38.38 -6.84 -29.98
CA ASP A 103 -38.28 -5.93 -31.12
C ASP A 103 -36.95 -6.13 -31.88
N ILE A 104 -37.04 -6.28 -33.19
CA ILE A 104 -35.91 -6.39 -34.11
C ILE A 104 -35.71 -5.06 -34.88
N GLU A 105 -36.77 -4.25 -35.05
CA GLU A 105 -36.77 -2.99 -35.81
C GLU A 105 -37.64 -1.91 -35.10
N ASN A 106 -37.01 -1.26 -34.11
CA ASN A 106 -37.22 0.08 -33.56
C ASN A 106 -38.65 0.64 -33.29
N LYS A 107 -38.88 1.05 -32.03
CA LYS A 107 -39.45 2.38 -31.72
C LYS A 107 -38.69 3.26 -30.72
N ASN A 108 -37.77 2.73 -29.90
CA ASN A 108 -37.05 3.52 -28.88
C ASN A 108 -35.57 3.10 -28.68
N ASN A 109 -35.06 2.12 -29.42
CA ASN A 109 -33.68 1.62 -29.33
C ASN A 109 -33.32 1.06 -30.72
N GLY A 110 -32.38 1.69 -31.43
CA GLY A 110 -32.04 1.30 -32.80
C GLY A 110 -31.58 -0.16 -32.86
N ASP A 111 -32.04 -0.92 -33.87
CA ASP A 111 -31.76 -2.34 -34.15
C ASP A 111 -30.93 -3.09 -33.10
N ALA A 112 -31.62 -3.89 -32.28
CA ALA A 112 -31.00 -4.78 -31.30
C ALA A 112 -29.92 -5.71 -31.90
N ILE A 113 -29.96 -5.96 -33.21
CA ILE A 113 -28.98 -6.79 -33.94
C ILE A 113 -27.81 -5.95 -34.46
N THR A 114 -28.06 -4.76 -35.00
CA THR A 114 -27.01 -3.89 -35.59
C THR A 114 -26.11 -3.26 -34.50
N GLY A 115 -26.61 -3.14 -33.27
CA GLY A 115 -25.85 -2.72 -32.09
C GLY A 115 -25.35 -3.85 -31.19
N ALA A 116 -25.51 -5.12 -31.59
CA ALA A 116 -25.11 -6.25 -30.77
C ALA A 116 -23.59 -6.28 -30.52
N GLN A 117 -23.22 -6.64 -29.31
CA GLN A 117 -21.84 -6.78 -28.86
C GLN A 117 -21.52 -8.25 -28.62
N MET A 118 -20.25 -8.59 -28.70
CA MET A 118 -19.76 -9.95 -28.55
C MET A 118 -18.58 -9.98 -27.59
N PHE A 119 -18.51 -11.03 -26.78
CA PHE A 119 -17.33 -11.37 -25.99
C PHE A 119 -17.14 -12.89 -25.93
N LYS A 120 -15.96 -13.30 -25.46
CA LYS A 120 -15.60 -14.69 -25.16
C LYS A 120 -15.10 -14.75 -23.73
N ILE A 121 -15.28 -15.90 -23.10
CA ILE A 121 -14.71 -16.23 -21.79
C ILE A 121 -13.92 -17.54 -21.92
N GLU A 122 -12.99 -17.76 -21.02
CA GLU A 122 -12.03 -18.87 -21.13
C GLU A 122 -12.32 -20.02 -20.15
N GLU A 123 -13.10 -19.76 -19.11
CA GLU A 123 -13.44 -20.72 -18.06
C GLU A 123 -14.95 -20.77 -17.80
N ASP A 124 -15.45 -21.94 -17.40
CA ASP A 124 -16.86 -22.10 -17.01
C ASP A 124 -17.14 -21.37 -15.69
N ASP A 125 -18.41 -21.07 -15.43
CA ASP A 125 -18.84 -20.30 -14.25
C ASP A 125 -18.15 -18.94 -14.06
N THR A 126 -17.63 -18.32 -15.13
CA THR A 126 -16.99 -16.99 -15.07
C THR A 126 -18.02 -15.91 -14.75
N GLU A 127 -17.88 -15.21 -13.62
CA GLU A 127 -18.71 -14.06 -13.27
C GLU A 127 -18.35 -12.84 -14.12
N VAL A 128 -19.24 -12.44 -15.02
CA VAL A 128 -19.11 -11.24 -15.86
C VAL A 128 -20.06 -10.14 -15.40
N THR A 129 -19.66 -8.88 -15.61
CA THR A 129 -20.47 -7.71 -15.29
C THR A 129 -20.86 -6.95 -16.55
N PHE A 130 -22.16 -6.78 -16.75
CA PHE A 130 -22.74 -5.93 -17.78
C PHE A 130 -23.01 -4.54 -17.20
N TYR A 131 -22.66 -3.52 -17.95
CA TYR A 131 -22.86 -2.12 -17.63
C TYR A 131 -23.83 -1.50 -18.64
N ALA A 132 -24.72 -0.64 -18.18
CA ALA A 132 -25.56 0.16 -19.05
C ALA A 132 -25.77 1.58 -18.52
N ILE A 133 -25.76 2.55 -19.43
CA ILE A 133 -26.04 3.95 -19.15
C ILE A 133 -27.18 4.42 -20.06
N ILE A 134 -28.19 5.04 -19.46
CA ILE A 134 -29.19 5.80 -20.21
C ILE A 134 -28.63 7.20 -20.42
N HIS A 135 -28.18 7.49 -21.64
CA HIS A 135 -27.58 8.77 -21.97
C HIS A 135 -28.66 9.86 -22.18
N LYS A 136 -28.27 11.14 -22.19
CA LYS A 136 -29.18 12.30 -22.32
C LYS A 136 -30.04 12.31 -23.59
N ASP A 137 -29.64 11.55 -24.61
CA ASP A 137 -30.42 11.34 -25.85
C ASP A 137 -31.49 10.25 -25.73
N GLY A 138 -31.67 9.68 -24.53
CA GLY A 138 -32.63 8.62 -24.24
C GLY A 138 -32.20 7.23 -24.72
N LYS A 139 -31.01 7.12 -25.32
CA LYS A 139 -30.50 5.84 -25.84
C LYS A 139 -29.70 5.11 -24.77
N ILE A 140 -29.73 3.77 -24.87
CA ILE A 140 -28.93 2.89 -24.02
C ILE A 140 -27.52 2.80 -24.60
N ARG A 141 -26.54 2.86 -23.72
CA ARG A 141 -25.13 2.54 -23.97
C ARG A 141 -24.80 1.36 -23.08
N SER A 142 -24.12 0.35 -23.60
CA SER A 142 -23.84 -0.85 -22.82
C SER A 142 -22.47 -1.41 -23.11
N TYR A 143 -21.94 -2.18 -22.16
CA TYR A 143 -20.65 -2.85 -22.25
C TYR A 143 -20.64 -4.09 -21.34
N CYS A 144 -19.74 -5.03 -21.60
CA CYS A 144 -19.48 -6.19 -20.76
C CYS A 144 -17.99 -6.19 -20.41
N ASP A 145 -17.61 -6.38 -19.14
CA ASP A 145 -16.20 -6.40 -18.71
C ASP A 145 -15.36 -7.53 -19.34
N ALA A 146 -16.00 -8.58 -19.84
CA ALA A 146 -15.34 -9.62 -20.63
C ALA A 146 -15.07 -9.23 -22.10
N GLN A 147 -15.54 -8.06 -22.56
CA GLN A 147 -15.43 -7.64 -23.95
C GLN A 147 -14.12 -6.88 -24.23
N GLU A 148 -13.39 -7.36 -25.24
CA GLU A 148 -12.28 -6.62 -25.87
C GLU A 148 -12.83 -5.45 -26.70
N VAL A 149 -12.15 -4.30 -26.64
CA VAL A 149 -12.58 -3.07 -27.31
C VAL A 149 -11.50 -2.56 -28.24
N THR A 150 -11.82 -2.45 -29.53
CA THR A 150 -10.92 -1.83 -30.52
C THR A 150 -11.24 -0.35 -30.70
N LEU A 151 -10.26 0.52 -30.42
CA LEU A 151 -10.27 1.91 -30.86
C LEU A 151 -9.64 2.01 -32.25
N ASN A 152 -10.46 2.36 -33.24
CA ASN A 152 -10.00 2.56 -34.60
C ASN A 152 -9.31 3.91 -34.75
N ILE A 153 -8.07 3.93 -35.23
CA ILE A 153 -7.28 5.16 -35.36
C ILE A 153 -6.95 5.41 -36.84
N SER A 154 -7.67 6.36 -37.44
CA SER A 154 -7.50 6.73 -38.85
C SER A 154 -6.25 7.59 -39.06
N ASN A 155 -5.58 7.38 -40.19
CA ASN A 155 -4.32 8.05 -40.56
C ASN A 155 -3.16 7.78 -39.59
N ASN A 156 -3.17 6.63 -38.90
CA ASN A 156 -2.10 6.17 -38.00
C ASN A 156 -1.29 5.05 -38.64
N ASN A 157 0.04 5.14 -38.59
CA ASN A 157 0.94 4.09 -39.08
C ASN A 157 1.11 2.95 -38.08
N ALA A 158 0.87 3.20 -36.79
CA ALA A 158 1.01 2.19 -35.72
C ALA A 158 -0.22 1.27 -35.56
N GLY A 159 -1.29 1.51 -36.33
CA GLY A 159 -2.51 0.70 -36.29
C GLY A 159 -3.54 1.17 -35.26
N ASN A 160 -4.46 0.25 -34.92
CA ASN A 160 -5.53 0.46 -33.95
C ASN A 160 -5.03 0.12 -32.54
N ALA A 161 -5.73 0.64 -31.52
CA ALA A 161 -5.50 0.24 -30.14
C ALA A 161 -6.56 -0.78 -29.71
N VAL A 162 -6.13 -1.79 -28.95
CA VAL A 162 -7.00 -2.85 -28.44
C VAL A 162 -6.93 -2.83 -26.92
N LEU A 163 -8.07 -2.54 -26.29
CA LEU A 163 -8.21 -2.59 -24.85
C LEU A 163 -8.68 -4.01 -24.47
N PRO A 164 -7.97 -4.70 -23.57
CA PRO A 164 -8.28 -6.09 -23.21
C PRO A 164 -9.56 -6.19 -22.39
N PRO A 165 -10.16 -7.39 -22.29
CA PRO A 165 -11.14 -7.70 -21.25
C PRO A 165 -10.59 -7.38 -19.85
N ALA A 166 -11.45 -6.91 -18.94
CA ALA A 166 -11.10 -6.54 -17.57
C ALA A 166 -12.19 -6.99 -16.59
N ILE A 167 -12.44 -8.30 -16.55
CA ILE A 167 -13.49 -8.93 -15.73
C ILE A 167 -13.33 -8.53 -14.26
N GLY A 168 -14.43 -8.08 -13.66
CA GLY A 168 -14.47 -7.63 -12.26
C GLY A 168 -13.77 -6.30 -12.00
N LYS A 169 -13.23 -5.62 -13.02
CA LYS A 169 -12.65 -4.27 -12.90
C LYS A 169 -13.67 -3.19 -13.25
N LEU A 170 -13.31 -1.94 -12.95
CA LEU A 170 -14.11 -0.75 -13.27
C LEU A 170 -13.61 0.01 -14.51
N SER A 171 -12.49 -0.42 -15.07
CA SER A 171 -11.91 0.15 -16.29
C SER A 171 -11.00 -0.86 -16.99
N THR A 172 -10.71 -0.60 -18.26
CA THR A 172 -9.64 -1.26 -19.02
C THR A 172 -8.74 -0.21 -19.67
N SER A 173 -7.49 -0.56 -19.95
CA SER A 173 -6.56 0.35 -20.62
C SER A 173 -5.52 -0.36 -21.46
N THR A 174 -4.92 0.37 -22.40
CA THR A 174 -3.81 -0.09 -23.25
C THR A 174 -2.91 1.08 -23.61
N VAL A 175 -1.65 0.81 -23.92
CA VAL A 175 -0.73 1.82 -24.46
C VAL A 175 -0.72 1.69 -25.97
N ALA A 176 -0.97 2.80 -26.66
CA ALA A 176 -0.97 2.83 -28.11
C ALA A 176 -0.09 3.97 -28.62
N GLU A 177 0.61 3.69 -29.71
CA GLU A 177 1.37 4.72 -30.42
C GLU A 177 0.48 5.41 -31.46
N ILE A 178 0.49 6.74 -31.44
CA ILE A 178 -0.19 7.58 -32.41
C ILE A 178 0.86 8.30 -33.25
N ASN A 179 1.16 7.70 -34.40
CA ASN A 179 2.10 8.17 -35.41
C ASN A 179 1.35 8.47 -36.70
N GLY A 180 1.00 9.74 -36.88
CA GLY A 180 0.31 10.21 -38.07
C GLY A 180 1.09 9.89 -39.35
N ASN A 181 0.40 9.47 -40.41
CA ASN A 181 1.00 9.22 -41.72
C ASN A 181 1.22 10.53 -42.51
N GLY A 182 1.94 11.49 -41.92
CA GLY A 182 2.11 12.83 -42.47
C GLY A 182 0.87 13.75 -42.41
N SER A 183 -0.26 13.26 -41.88
CA SER A 183 -1.46 14.06 -41.61
C SER A 183 -1.27 14.92 -40.35
N SER A 184 -1.74 16.16 -40.37
CA SER A 184 -1.85 17.02 -39.18
C SER A 184 -2.96 16.55 -38.23
N LYS A 185 -3.90 15.73 -38.71
CA LYS A 185 -5.05 15.23 -37.95
C LYS A 185 -5.10 13.70 -37.96
N VAL A 186 -5.02 13.10 -36.77
CA VAL A 186 -5.37 11.70 -36.53
C VAL A 186 -6.77 11.66 -35.94
N GLU A 187 -7.55 10.65 -36.28
CA GLU A 187 -8.95 10.54 -35.84
C GLU A 187 -9.19 9.18 -35.17
N ALA A 188 -9.51 9.21 -33.87
CA ALA A 188 -9.86 8.02 -33.09
C ALA A 188 -11.37 7.83 -33.05
N THR A 189 -11.85 6.61 -33.28
CA THR A 189 -13.28 6.26 -33.25
C THR A 189 -13.49 4.88 -32.64
N ILE A 190 -14.45 4.78 -31.73
CA ILE A 190 -14.92 3.53 -31.14
C ILE A 190 -16.36 3.26 -31.61
N ASN A 191 -16.91 2.08 -31.32
CA ASN A 191 -18.31 1.77 -31.63
C ASN A 191 -19.28 2.76 -30.93
N ASN A 192 -20.54 2.79 -31.35
CA ASN A 192 -21.52 3.76 -30.85
C ASN A 192 -21.93 3.59 -29.37
N ASN A 193 -21.37 2.60 -28.65
CA ASN A 193 -21.73 2.30 -27.26
C ASN A 193 -20.90 3.08 -26.23
N PHE A 194 -19.86 3.80 -26.65
CA PHE A 194 -19.02 4.57 -25.74
C PHE A 194 -19.14 6.08 -26.00
N LEU A 195 -18.56 6.89 -25.13
CA LEU A 195 -18.49 8.34 -25.27
C LEU A 195 -17.05 8.74 -25.59
N SER A 196 -16.89 9.71 -26.50
CA SER A 196 -15.57 10.28 -26.79
C SER A 196 -15.03 11.09 -25.61
N PRO A 197 -13.72 11.44 -25.59
CA PRO A 197 -13.11 12.17 -24.48
C PRO A 197 -13.77 13.51 -24.13
N ASN A 198 -14.51 14.11 -25.07
CA ASN A 198 -15.29 15.34 -24.86
C ASN A 198 -16.79 15.09 -24.56
N GLY A 199 -17.19 13.86 -24.23
CA GLY A 199 -18.57 13.48 -23.94
C GLY A 199 -19.52 13.55 -25.15
N SER A 200 -18.99 13.65 -26.37
CA SER A 200 -19.80 13.62 -27.59
C SER A 200 -20.18 12.17 -27.97
N LEU A 201 -21.30 12.02 -28.69
CA LEU A 201 -21.81 10.72 -29.12
C LEU A 201 -20.76 9.96 -29.98
N ALA A 202 -20.46 8.70 -29.63
CA ALA A 202 -19.63 7.85 -30.47
C ALA A 202 -20.29 7.53 -31.82
N GLY A 203 -19.42 7.30 -32.80
CA GLY A 203 -19.64 7.52 -34.23
C GLY A 203 -19.01 8.83 -34.72
N GLY A 204 -18.80 9.79 -33.81
CA GLY A 204 -18.03 11.01 -34.04
C GLY A 204 -16.53 10.76 -33.84
N LYS A 205 -15.74 11.13 -34.85
CA LYS A 205 -14.28 11.03 -34.81
C LYS A 205 -13.69 12.00 -33.79
N TYR A 206 -12.87 11.52 -32.86
CA TYR A 206 -12.10 12.38 -31.95
C TYR A 206 -10.75 12.74 -32.56
N ALA A 207 -10.48 14.05 -32.70
CA ALA A 207 -9.24 14.52 -33.31
C ALA A 207 -8.08 14.47 -32.31
N VAL A 208 -7.00 13.80 -32.69
CA VAL A 208 -5.73 13.76 -31.95
C VAL A 208 -4.67 14.51 -32.76
N TYR A 209 -4.17 15.60 -32.19
CA TYR A 209 -3.19 16.47 -32.83
C TYR A 209 -1.75 16.13 -32.43
N GLU A 210 -1.57 15.61 -31.23
CA GLU A 210 -0.27 15.20 -30.71
C GLU A 210 0.13 13.82 -31.24
N ARG A 211 1.43 13.52 -31.13
CA ARG A 211 2.07 12.30 -31.65
C ARG A 211 2.94 11.69 -30.56
N GLY A 212 3.08 10.36 -30.57
CA GLY A 212 3.83 9.62 -29.55
C GLY A 212 3.02 8.50 -28.93
N LYS A 213 3.44 8.02 -27.76
CA LYS A 213 2.71 7.01 -26.99
C LYS A 213 1.60 7.68 -26.17
N PHE A 214 0.45 7.03 -26.10
CA PHE A 214 -0.70 7.46 -25.32
C PHE A 214 -1.25 6.30 -24.51
N LEU A 215 -1.67 6.58 -23.28
CA LEU A 215 -2.51 5.69 -22.49
C LEU A 215 -3.96 5.88 -22.93
N ILE A 216 -4.57 4.80 -23.40
CA ILE A 216 -5.96 4.77 -23.82
C ILE A 216 -6.72 3.95 -22.78
N SER A 217 -7.68 4.57 -22.11
CA SER A 217 -8.48 3.92 -21.07
C SER A 217 -9.96 4.06 -21.34
N LEU A 218 -10.74 3.11 -20.85
CA LEU A 218 -12.20 3.09 -20.89
C LEU A 218 -12.72 2.89 -19.46
N ASP A 219 -13.54 3.83 -19.00
CA ASP A 219 -14.21 3.78 -17.70
C ASP A 219 -15.61 3.16 -17.86
N PHE A 220 -15.91 2.12 -17.09
CA PHE A 220 -17.16 1.37 -17.20
C PHE A 220 -18.36 2.09 -16.55
N LYS A 221 -18.11 3.01 -15.61
CA LYS A 221 -19.16 3.81 -14.94
C LYS A 221 -19.68 4.93 -15.83
N THR A 222 -18.83 5.46 -16.71
CA THR A 222 -19.17 6.55 -17.63
C THR A 222 -19.30 6.10 -19.08
N LEU A 223 -18.81 4.89 -19.40
CA LEU A 223 -18.62 4.37 -20.76
C LEU A 223 -17.86 5.36 -21.65
N GLN A 224 -16.99 6.19 -21.06
CA GLN A 224 -16.21 7.20 -21.75
C GLN A 224 -14.77 6.73 -21.89
N TYR A 225 -14.20 6.84 -23.09
CA TYR A 225 -12.77 6.58 -23.28
C TYR A 225 -11.96 7.87 -23.16
N LYS A 226 -10.71 7.72 -22.70
CA LYS A 226 -9.72 8.79 -22.57
C LYS A 226 -8.50 8.47 -23.42
N ILE A 227 -7.84 9.51 -23.91
CA ILE A 227 -6.52 9.43 -24.57
C ILE A 227 -5.63 10.39 -23.80
N LEU A 228 -4.72 9.84 -23.01
CA LEU A 228 -3.83 10.58 -22.12
C LEU A 228 -2.40 10.43 -22.64
N ALA A 229 -1.57 11.45 -22.46
CA ALA A 229 -0.15 11.32 -22.73
C ALA A 229 0.41 10.15 -21.91
N TYR A 230 1.22 9.30 -22.55
CA TYR A 230 1.85 8.19 -21.85
C TYR A 230 3.18 8.65 -21.25
N GLU A 231 3.27 8.55 -19.93
CA GLU A 231 4.52 8.67 -19.20
C GLU A 231 4.89 7.29 -18.66
N GLU A 232 6.15 6.89 -18.86
CA GLU A 232 6.66 5.62 -18.30
C GLU A 232 6.67 5.71 -16.77
N LEU A 233 6.30 4.61 -16.11
CA LEU A 233 6.39 4.52 -14.66
C LEU A 233 7.82 4.84 -14.21
N SER A 234 7.94 5.78 -13.27
CA SER A 234 9.23 6.18 -12.73
C SER A 234 9.12 6.53 -11.26
N ASN A 235 10.24 6.44 -10.52
CA ASN A 235 10.36 6.96 -9.17
C ASN A 235 10.75 8.44 -9.25
N ALA A 236 9.76 9.32 -9.29
CA ALA A 236 9.93 10.75 -9.45
C ALA A 236 9.80 11.45 -8.09
N GLY A 237 10.94 11.85 -7.51
CA GLY A 237 10.98 12.59 -6.25
C GLY A 237 11.12 11.73 -4.99
N GLY A 238 11.13 10.41 -5.12
CA GLY A 238 11.41 9.47 -4.03
C GLY A 238 12.90 9.11 -3.89
N THR A 239 13.18 8.28 -2.87
CA THR A 239 14.48 7.64 -2.64
C THR A 239 14.39 6.16 -3.05
N PRO A 240 15.48 5.36 -2.99
CA PRO A 240 15.39 3.91 -3.18
C PRO A 240 14.56 3.15 -2.12
N THR A 241 14.28 3.76 -0.97
CA THR A 241 13.49 3.16 0.13
C THR A 241 12.08 3.74 0.20
N ASP A 242 11.91 5.00 -0.17
CA ASP A 242 10.64 5.72 -0.15
C ASP A 242 10.28 6.09 -1.58
N LEU A 243 9.56 5.20 -2.25
CA LEU A 243 9.23 5.36 -3.66
C LEU A 243 8.08 6.35 -3.82
N VAL A 244 8.27 7.34 -4.68
CA VAL A 244 7.21 8.25 -5.13
C VAL A 244 7.01 8.00 -6.62
N LEU A 245 5.98 7.23 -6.96
CA LEU A 245 5.80 6.74 -8.31
C LEU A 245 4.85 7.63 -9.09
N THR A 246 5.22 7.93 -10.32
CA THR A 246 4.42 8.71 -11.27
C THR A 246 4.40 8.03 -12.62
N GLY A 247 3.41 8.38 -13.44
CA GLY A 247 3.26 7.89 -14.81
C GLY A 247 2.25 6.75 -14.93
N SER A 248 2.40 5.93 -15.96
CA SER A 248 1.45 4.86 -16.28
C SER A 248 1.91 3.55 -15.67
N TRP A 249 1.01 2.85 -14.96
CA TRP A 249 1.30 1.58 -14.31
C TRP A 249 1.87 0.55 -15.29
N SER A 250 2.93 -0.14 -14.85
CA SER A 250 3.52 -1.28 -15.54
C SER A 250 4.22 -2.15 -14.50
N GLN A 251 3.79 -3.41 -14.36
CA GLN A 251 4.39 -4.36 -13.43
C GLN A 251 5.88 -4.57 -13.73
N ASP A 252 6.28 -4.64 -15.00
CA ASP A 252 7.67 -4.84 -15.39
C ASP A 252 8.55 -3.62 -15.04
N ALA A 253 8.02 -2.41 -15.27
CA ALA A 253 8.71 -1.19 -14.89
C ALA A 253 8.82 -1.08 -13.36
N PHE A 254 7.75 -1.40 -12.64
CA PHE A 254 7.74 -1.43 -11.18
C PHE A 254 8.76 -2.43 -10.63
N ASN A 255 8.78 -3.66 -11.16
CA ASN A 255 9.76 -4.69 -10.81
C ASN A 255 11.20 -4.24 -11.07
N THR A 256 11.42 -3.47 -12.14
CA THR A 256 12.72 -2.88 -12.46
C THR A 256 13.10 -1.78 -11.45
N ILE A 257 12.15 -0.93 -11.07
CA ILE A 257 12.37 0.16 -10.09
C ILE A 257 12.71 -0.41 -8.72
N ILE A 258 11.99 -1.42 -8.23
CA ILE A 258 12.28 -2.02 -6.92
C ILE A 258 13.63 -2.75 -6.91
N GLY A 259 14.08 -3.31 -8.04
CA GLY A 259 15.47 -3.74 -8.26
C GLY A 259 16.05 -4.70 -7.21
N GLY A 260 15.21 -5.57 -6.60
CA GLY A 260 15.61 -6.48 -5.52
C GLY A 260 15.68 -5.85 -4.11
N ASN A 261 15.34 -4.57 -3.96
CA ASN A 261 15.38 -3.83 -2.69
C ASN A 261 14.10 -3.93 -1.86
N ALA A 262 13.20 -4.87 -2.17
CA ALA A 262 11.87 -4.97 -1.54
C ALA A 262 11.91 -4.93 0.00
N ALA A 263 12.89 -5.60 0.61
CA ALA A 263 13.04 -5.65 2.07
C ALA A 263 13.43 -4.31 2.72
N SER A 264 13.95 -3.35 1.93
CA SER A 264 14.39 -2.03 2.41
C SER A 264 13.37 -0.93 2.12
N ILE A 265 12.34 -1.20 1.31
CA ILE A 265 11.32 -0.21 0.97
C ILE A 265 10.44 0.06 2.19
N THR A 266 10.19 1.32 2.51
CA THR A 266 9.42 1.78 3.67
C THR A 266 8.11 2.45 3.26
N THR A 267 8.05 3.00 2.05
CA THR A 267 6.83 3.56 1.48
C THR A 267 6.84 3.38 -0.04
N VAL A 268 5.66 3.13 -0.60
CA VAL A 268 5.39 3.22 -2.03
C VAL A 268 4.16 4.08 -2.25
N ASP A 269 4.37 5.24 -2.85
CA ASP A 269 3.31 6.19 -3.17
C ASP A 269 2.86 6.02 -4.63
N PHE A 270 1.63 5.54 -4.82
CA PHE A 270 0.98 5.35 -6.11
C PHE A 270 -0.07 6.44 -6.42
N THR A 271 -0.21 7.49 -5.61
CA THR A 271 -1.33 8.44 -5.78
C THR A 271 -1.28 9.20 -7.11
N GLU A 272 -0.10 9.31 -7.74
CA GLU A 272 0.11 9.93 -9.05
C GLU A 272 0.31 8.90 -10.18
N VAL A 273 0.03 7.61 -9.92
CA VAL A 273 0.11 6.55 -10.92
C VAL A 273 -1.24 6.33 -11.59
N THR A 274 -1.24 6.35 -12.91
CA THR A 274 -2.43 6.12 -13.74
C THR A 274 -2.53 4.66 -14.16
N GLY A 275 -3.75 4.12 -14.22
CA GLY A 275 -4.00 2.75 -14.70
C GLY A 275 -3.68 1.63 -13.70
N LEU A 276 -3.29 1.94 -12.47
CA LEU A 276 -3.20 0.96 -11.39
C LEU A 276 -4.62 0.58 -10.93
N THR A 277 -5.03 -0.67 -11.14
CA THR A 277 -6.37 -1.17 -10.72
C THR A 277 -6.32 -2.11 -9.53
N ASP A 278 -5.14 -2.66 -9.25
CA ASP A 278 -4.90 -3.70 -8.25
C ASP A 278 -3.58 -3.43 -7.56
N LEU A 279 -3.54 -3.63 -6.24
CA LEU A 279 -2.30 -3.51 -5.49
C LEU A 279 -1.30 -4.58 -5.95
N PRO A 280 -0.03 -4.21 -6.27
CA PRO A 280 0.97 -5.19 -6.67
C PRO A 280 1.39 -6.09 -5.52
N ILE A 281 1.61 -7.37 -5.81
CA ILE A 281 2.16 -8.33 -4.85
C ILE A 281 3.68 -8.30 -4.96
N ILE A 282 4.36 -8.07 -3.83
CA ILE A 282 5.81 -7.95 -3.76
C ILE A 282 6.35 -8.97 -2.75
N GLU A 283 7.13 -9.93 -3.24
CA GLU A 283 7.78 -10.90 -2.37
C GLU A 283 8.86 -10.24 -1.51
N SER A 284 8.96 -10.68 -0.25
CA SER A 284 9.97 -10.18 0.71
C SER A 284 9.94 -8.66 0.93
N LEU A 285 8.78 -8.03 0.72
CA LEU A 285 8.57 -6.64 1.09
C LEU A 285 8.78 -6.46 2.60
N ASN A 286 9.37 -5.33 2.98
CA ASN A 286 9.39 -4.90 4.37
C ASN A 286 7.96 -4.96 4.96
N PRO A 287 7.73 -5.69 6.07
CA PRO A 287 6.41 -5.81 6.69
C PRO A 287 5.81 -4.47 7.13
N ASN A 288 6.63 -3.44 7.34
CA ASN A 288 6.18 -2.11 7.74
C ASN A 288 5.97 -1.14 6.56
N CYS A 289 6.13 -1.60 5.31
CA CYS A 289 5.99 -0.75 4.14
C CYS A 289 4.56 -0.24 4.01
N LEU A 290 4.41 1.09 3.88
CA LEU A 290 3.13 1.71 3.57
C LEU A 290 2.91 1.79 2.06
N PHE A 291 1.71 1.44 1.62
CA PHE A 291 1.23 1.73 0.27
C PHE A 291 0.26 2.90 0.31
N TYR A 292 0.49 3.94 -0.49
CA TYR A 292 -0.49 5.00 -0.71
C TYR A 292 -1.13 4.81 -2.07
N VAL A 293 -2.46 4.68 -2.10
CA VAL A 293 -3.23 4.44 -3.33
C VAL A 293 -4.46 5.34 -3.38
N ASN A 294 -5.03 5.50 -4.57
CA ASN A 294 -6.32 6.17 -4.75
C ASN A 294 -7.48 5.19 -4.55
N GLN A 295 -8.70 5.70 -4.36
CA GLN A 295 -9.93 4.91 -4.14
C GLN A 295 -10.26 3.87 -5.23
N ASP A 296 -9.71 4.03 -6.44
CA ASP A 296 -10.00 3.15 -7.57
C ASP A 296 -9.18 1.85 -7.56
N VAL A 297 -8.22 1.70 -6.64
CA VAL A 297 -7.38 0.50 -6.52
C VAL A 297 -8.09 -0.57 -5.69
N THR A 298 -8.19 -1.77 -6.26
CA THR A 298 -8.70 -2.94 -5.56
C THR A 298 -7.64 -3.47 -4.59
N ILE A 299 -8.01 -3.58 -3.31
CA ILE A 299 -7.14 -4.08 -2.24
C ILE A 299 -7.65 -5.48 -1.85
N PRO A 300 -6.81 -6.53 -1.91
CA PRO A 300 -7.19 -7.86 -1.46
C PRO A 300 -7.60 -7.86 0.02
N GLU A 301 -8.61 -8.66 0.36
CA GLU A 301 -9.08 -8.79 1.74
C GLU A 301 -7.94 -9.24 2.67
N GLY A 302 -7.81 -8.61 3.84
CA GLY A 302 -6.75 -8.90 4.81
C GLY A 302 -5.39 -8.28 4.47
N THR A 303 -5.29 -7.41 3.46
CA THR A 303 -4.05 -6.66 3.22
C THR A 303 -3.93 -5.51 4.22
N ASP A 304 -2.86 -5.54 5.01
CA ASP A 304 -2.52 -4.48 5.97
C ASP A 304 -1.62 -3.40 5.32
N ASN A 305 -1.45 -2.27 6.01
CA ASN A 305 -0.49 -1.22 5.64
C ASN A 305 -0.78 -0.51 4.30
N VAL A 306 -2.06 -0.46 3.91
CA VAL A 306 -2.53 0.30 2.74
C VAL A 306 -3.33 1.52 3.20
N VAL A 307 -2.94 2.69 2.71
CA VAL A 307 -3.62 3.97 2.93
C VAL A 307 -4.30 4.38 1.63
N VAL A 308 -5.62 4.48 1.67
CA VAL A 308 -6.44 4.95 0.55
C VAL A 308 -6.65 6.46 0.69
N PHE A 309 -6.26 7.20 -0.33
CA PHE A 309 -6.45 8.64 -0.42
C PHE A 309 -7.70 9.00 -1.22
N ASP A 310 -8.48 9.93 -0.66
CA ASP A 310 -9.52 10.70 -1.34
C ASP A 310 -9.08 12.16 -1.36
N GLY A 311 -8.46 12.57 -2.47
CA GLY A 311 -7.73 13.84 -2.52
C GLY A 311 -6.62 13.89 -1.47
N GLU A 312 -6.70 14.85 -0.55
CA GLU A 312 -5.71 15.02 0.53
C GLU A 312 -6.00 14.16 1.78
N THR A 313 -7.16 13.49 1.84
CA THR A 313 -7.56 12.74 3.05
C THR A 313 -7.18 11.26 2.92
N GLY A 314 -6.26 10.79 3.76
CA GLY A 314 -5.86 9.39 3.86
C GLY A 314 -6.64 8.61 4.92
N ARG A 315 -7.03 7.37 4.59
CA ARG A 315 -7.64 6.39 5.50
C ARG A 315 -7.04 5.00 5.32
N ALA A 316 -6.77 4.30 6.41
CA ALA A 316 -6.31 2.91 6.39
C ALA A 316 -7.20 2.04 7.28
N ALA A 317 -7.59 0.86 6.79
CA ALA A 317 -8.41 -0.07 7.57
C ALA A 317 -7.61 -0.70 8.72
N ASN A 318 -6.37 -1.12 8.46
CA ASN A 318 -5.50 -1.72 9.45
C ASN A 318 -4.03 -1.42 9.15
N ILE A 319 -3.29 -0.97 10.18
CA ILE A 319 -1.85 -0.77 10.14
C ILE A 319 -1.18 -1.72 11.13
N VAL A 320 -0.25 -2.53 10.67
CA VAL A 320 0.50 -3.50 11.47
C VAL A 320 1.98 -3.19 11.36
N LEU A 321 2.56 -2.76 12.47
CA LEU A 321 3.98 -2.43 12.58
C LEU A 321 4.71 -3.52 13.36
N THR A 322 5.77 -4.01 12.75
CA THR A 322 6.66 -5.05 13.25
C THR A 322 7.94 -4.43 13.77
N GLU A 323 8.37 -4.84 14.96
CA GLU A 323 9.64 -4.44 15.54
C GLU A 323 10.84 -4.69 14.60
N SER A 324 11.87 -3.84 14.72
CA SER A 324 13.17 -3.95 14.02
C SER A 324 13.12 -3.83 12.51
N HIS A 325 11.97 -3.53 11.93
CA HIS A 325 11.82 -3.21 10.52
C HIS A 325 11.68 -1.71 10.33
N ASN A 326 12.38 -1.16 9.33
CA ASN A 326 12.33 0.27 9.05
C ASN A 326 10.91 0.73 8.76
N PHE A 327 10.57 1.93 9.19
CA PHE A 327 9.29 2.55 8.95
C PHE A 327 9.49 4.02 8.61
N ASN A 328 8.82 4.47 7.56
CA ASN A 328 8.75 5.88 7.23
C ASN A 328 7.33 6.18 6.78
N ASN A 329 6.68 7.12 7.43
CA ASN A 329 5.39 7.66 7.02
C ASN A 329 5.60 9.09 6.56
N VAL A 330 5.32 9.39 5.30
CA VAL A 330 5.56 10.73 4.73
C VAL A 330 4.27 11.55 4.63
N LYS A 331 3.10 10.93 4.78
CA LYS A 331 1.78 11.61 4.79
C LYS A 331 0.99 11.24 6.04
N SER A 332 0.40 12.21 6.73
CA SER A 332 -0.52 11.91 7.84
C SER A 332 -1.82 11.27 7.31
N PHE A 333 -2.36 10.30 8.05
CA PHE A 333 -3.64 9.66 7.74
C PHE A 333 -4.31 9.13 9.02
N THR A 334 -5.60 8.77 8.95
CA THR A 334 -6.28 8.11 10.08
C THR A 334 -6.38 6.62 9.81
N ALA A 335 -6.00 5.81 10.80
CA ALA A 335 -6.16 4.35 10.77
C ALA A 335 -7.37 3.94 11.61
N ASP A 336 -8.23 3.08 11.07
CA ASP A 336 -9.34 2.49 11.83
C ASP A 336 -8.79 1.58 12.94
N LYS A 337 -7.72 0.83 12.62
CA LYS A 337 -6.94 0.08 13.59
C LYS A 337 -5.43 0.24 13.31
N VAL A 338 -4.64 0.36 14.37
CA VAL A 338 -3.18 0.25 14.31
C VAL A 338 -2.67 -0.64 15.43
N SER A 339 -1.64 -1.43 15.15
CA SER A 339 -0.96 -2.28 16.13
C SER A 339 0.56 -2.28 15.98
N TYR A 340 1.26 -2.35 17.10
CA TYR A 340 2.69 -2.61 17.18
C TYR A 340 2.98 -3.65 18.25
N SER A 341 3.75 -4.69 17.90
CA SER A 341 4.17 -5.74 18.84
C SER A 341 5.64 -5.57 19.19
N ARG A 342 5.96 -5.70 20.48
CA ARG A 342 7.32 -5.64 20.99
C ARG A 342 7.64 -6.78 21.92
N ASP A 343 8.80 -7.41 21.74
CA ASP A 343 9.31 -8.43 22.66
C ASP A 343 10.14 -7.80 23.78
N PHE A 344 9.65 -7.87 25.01
CA PHE A 344 10.41 -7.44 26.18
C PHE A 344 11.18 -8.64 26.75
N MET A 345 12.47 -8.72 26.41
CA MET A 345 13.34 -9.85 26.77
C MET A 345 13.72 -9.89 28.26
N ASP A 346 13.60 -8.78 28.98
CA ASP A 346 13.88 -8.66 30.40
C ASP A 346 13.04 -7.55 31.08
N THR A 347 13.31 -7.31 32.37
CA THR A 347 12.61 -6.30 33.19
C THR A 347 13.35 -4.97 33.30
N GLY A 348 14.41 -4.78 32.52
CA GLY A 348 15.20 -3.56 32.43
C GLY A 348 14.51 -2.46 31.63
N TRP A 349 15.17 -1.30 31.57
CA TRP A 349 14.71 -0.19 30.77
C TRP A 349 15.17 -0.31 29.32
N PHE A 350 14.28 0.07 28.41
CA PHE A 350 14.56 0.15 26.98
C PHE A 350 14.01 1.46 26.40
N THR A 351 14.52 1.89 25.24
CA THR A 351 13.92 3.00 24.51
C THR A 351 12.78 2.52 23.62
N MET A 352 11.77 3.37 23.42
CA MET A 352 10.64 3.13 22.53
C MET A 352 10.10 4.44 21.98
N CYS A 353 9.60 4.42 20.75
CA CYS A 353 8.79 5.49 20.16
C CYS A 353 7.79 4.88 19.17
N LEU A 354 6.58 5.43 19.09
CA LEU A 354 5.51 4.94 18.21
C LEU A 354 4.97 6.10 17.35
N PRO A 355 4.60 5.86 16.08
CA PRO A 355 4.12 6.91 15.18
C PRO A 355 2.65 7.29 15.42
N PHE A 356 2.05 6.76 16.49
CA PHE A 356 0.66 6.95 16.89
C PHE A 356 0.55 7.00 18.41
N SER A 357 -0.50 7.67 18.89
CA SER A 357 -0.77 7.76 20.33
C SER A 357 -1.52 6.52 20.80
N VAL A 358 -1.16 5.99 21.97
CA VAL A 358 -1.74 4.74 22.50
C VAL A 358 -1.68 4.66 24.03
N ASP A 359 -2.61 3.89 24.61
CA ASP A 359 -2.53 3.50 26.02
C ASP A 359 -1.33 2.59 26.25
N LYS A 360 -0.59 2.84 27.33
CA LYS A 360 0.62 2.07 27.66
C LYS A 360 0.31 0.71 28.30
N GLY A 361 -0.95 0.46 28.69
CA GLY A 361 -1.34 -0.72 29.46
C GLY A 361 -0.58 -0.84 30.78
N ASP A 362 -0.10 -2.06 31.03
CA ASP A 362 0.69 -2.42 32.21
C ASP A 362 2.19 -2.10 32.07
N VAL A 363 2.62 -1.58 30.91
CA VAL A 363 3.99 -1.10 30.72
C VAL A 363 4.19 0.20 31.50
N VAL A 364 5.34 0.33 32.15
CA VAL A 364 5.77 1.59 32.76
C VAL A 364 6.54 2.36 31.69
N VAL A 365 6.11 3.59 31.42
CA VAL A 365 6.76 4.49 30.46
C VAL A 365 7.14 5.79 31.13
N GLU A 366 8.31 6.33 30.75
CA GLU A 366 8.82 7.58 31.29
C GLU A 366 9.37 8.47 30.17
N GLU A 367 9.11 9.77 30.27
CA GLU A 367 9.54 10.80 29.34
C GLU A 367 10.76 11.54 29.87
N PHE A 368 11.63 11.99 28.97
CA PHE A 368 12.78 12.83 29.33
C PHE A 368 12.30 14.23 29.72
N THR A 369 12.55 14.66 30.96
CA THR A 369 12.00 15.93 31.49
C THR A 369 13.06 16.92 31.98
N ASN A 370 14.22 16.45 32.44
CA ASN A 370 15.23 17.34 33.02
C ASN A 370 16.65 16.74 32.97
N VAL A 371 17.65 17.56 33.31
CA VAL A 371 19.03 17.13 33.53
C VAL A 371 19.49 17.65 34.89
N GLU A 372 19.88 16.74 35.78
CA GLU A 372 20.31 17.05 37.15
C GLU A 372 21.74 16.53 37.39
N GLY A 373 22.71 17.44 37.43
CA GLY A 373 24.12 17.09 37.57
C GLY A 373 24.65 16.23 36.41
N ASN A 374 24.77 14.93 36.65
CA ASN A 374 25.20 13.94 35.65
C ASN A 374 24.06 13.02 35.16
N GLU A 375 22.86 13.19 35.70
CA GLU A 375 21.70 12.35 35.39
C GLU A 375 20.79 13.05 34.37
N ILE A 376 20.37 12.30 33.37
CA ILE A 376 19.22 12.66 32.53
C ILE A 376 17.98 12.08 33.21
N VAL A 377 17.07 12.96 33.61
CA VAL A 377 15.94 12.61 34.46
C VAL A 377 14.73 12.28 33.60
N PHE A 378 14.11 11.14 33.92
CA PHE A 378 12.89 10.67 33.31
C PHE A 378 11.75 10.66 34.34
N THR A 379 10.57 11.09 33.91
CA THR A 379 9.36 11.16 34.73
C THR A 379 8.27 10.28 34.13
N LYS A 380 7.46 9.63 34.96
CA LYS A 380 6.37 8.77 34.51
C LYS A 380 5.38 9.50 33.63
N ALA A 381 5.02 8.85 32.51
CA ALA A 381 3.95 9.27 31.62
C ALA A 381 2.77 8.30 31.70
N GLU A 382 1.56 8.85 31.56
CA GLU A 382 0.30 8.09 31.66
C GLU A 382 -0.07 7.39 30.35
N SER A 383 0.43 7.89 29.23
CA SER A 383 0.19 7.37 27.87
C SER A 383 1.42 7.55 26.99
N ILE A 384 1.42 6.90 25.82
CA ILE A 384 2.43 7.09 24.80
C ILE A 384 1.86 8.06 23.76
N GLU A 385 2.51 9.20 23.57
CA GLU A 385 2.18 10.16 22.51
C GLU A 385 2.93 9.83 21.21
N ALA A 386 2.29 10.12 20.08
CA ALA A 386 2.88 9.89 18.76
C ALA A 386 4.20 10.65 18.59
N ASN A 387 5.20 9.97 18.03
CA ASN A 387 6.54 10.50 17.71
C ASN A 387 7.35 11.02 18.91
N VAL A 388 6.90 10.75 20.13
CA VAL A 388 7.64 11.07 21.35
C VAL A 388 8.49 9.86 21.77
N PRO A 389 9.80 10.03 22.06
CA PRO A 389 10.64 8.96 22.59
C PRO A 389 10.48 8.80 24.10
N TYR A 390 10.41 7.55 24.56
CA TYR A 390 10.23 7.15 25.95
C TYR A 390 11.27 6.13 26.41
N LEU A 391 11.47 6.04 27.72
CA LEU A 391 11.90 4.81 28.37
C LEU A 391 10.69 3.93 28.66
N ALA A 392 10.83 2.63 28.50
CA ALA A 392 9.79 1.65 28.78
C ALA A 392 10.37 0.43 29.49
N LYS A 393 9.62 -0.11 30.45
CA LYS A 393 9.91 -1.40 31.10
C LYS A 393 8.63 -2.17 31.42
N THR A 394 8.77 -3.47 31.57
CA THR A 394 7.72 -4.39 32.00
C THR A 394 8.17 -5.15 33.25
N GLU A 395 7.22 -5.54 34.09
CA GLU A 395 7.50 -6.45 35.22
C GLU A 395 7.55 -7.92 34.76
N SER A 396 6.98 -8.23 33.60
CA SER A 396 6.91 -9.57 33.01
C SER A 396 7.57 -9.58 31.63
N PRO A 397 8.71 -10.29 31.45
CA PRO A 397 9.34 -10.46 30.15
C PRO A 397 8.45 -11.26 29.21
N GLU A 398 7.77 -10.57 28.29
CA GLU A 398 6.85 -11.15 27.31
C GLU A 398 6.63 -10.19 26.13
N VAL A 399 5.98 -10.69 25.09
CA VAL A 399 5.54 -9.85 23.97
C VAL A 399 4.37 -8.97 24.43
N LYS A 400 4.52 -7.65 24.28
CA LYS A 400 3.46 -6.66 24.51
C LYS A 400 2.94 -6.12 23.19
N ASN A 401 1.62 -5.96 23.10
CA ASN A 401 0.93 -5.40 21.94
C ASN A 401 0.36 -4.04 22.29
N PHE A 402 0.69 -3.03 21.49
CA PHE A 402 0.14 -1.69 21.58
C PHE A 402 -0.87 -1.51 20.46
N GLU A 403 -2.15 -1.36 20.80
CA GLU A 403 -3.24 -1.25 19.83
C GLU A 403 -4.04 0.03 20.06
N ALA A 404 -4.37 0.73 18.97
CA ALA A 404 -5.24 1.90 19.00
C ALA A 404 -6.26 1.84 17.85
N VAL A 405 -7.40 2.51 18.05
CA VAL A 405 -8.55 2.50 17.12
C VAL A 405 -8.92 3.94 16.77
N GLY A 406 -9.11 4.22 15.49
CA GLY A 406 -9.54 5.52 14.99
C GLY A 406 -8.55 6.65 15.30
N VAL A 407 -7.25 6.37 15.21
CA VAL A 407 -6.18 7.33 15.55
C VAL A 407 -5.48 7.87 14.31
N GLU A 408 -4.93 9.07 14.44
CA GLU A 408 -4.03 9.65 13.43
C GLU A 408 -2.64 9.01 13.53
N ILE A 409 -2.12 8.59 12.37
CA ILE A 409 -0.72 8.20 12.19
C ILE A 409 0.00 9.42 11.59
N HIS A 410 0.90 10.02 12.36
CA HIS A 410 1.58 11.24 11.94
C HIS A 410 2.76 10.93 11.02
N SER A 411 3.16 11.92 10.21
CA SER A 411 4.42 11.84 9.47
C SER A 411 5.60 11.59 10.43
N THR A 412 6.54 10.75 10.00
CA THR A 412 7.80 10.46 10.71
C THR A 412 8.99 11.19 10.09
N GLU A 413 8.75 12.08 9.13
CA GLU A 413 9.80 12.88 8.51
C GLU A 413 10.17 14.08 9.37
N ASN A 414 11.47 14.41 9.40
CA ASN A 414 12.00 15.62 10.03
C ASN A 414 11.54 15.83 11.48
N LEU A 415 11.44 14.74 12.25
CA LEU A 415 11.00 14.80 13.65
C LEU A 415 11.90 15.69 14.48
N SER A 416 11.26 16.54 15.28
CA SER A 416 11.96 17.34 16.29
C SER A 416 12.26 16.47 17.51
N PRO A 417 13.48 16.54 18.07
CA PRO A 417 13.78 15.83 19.31
C PRO A 417 13.09 16.48 20.51
N VAL A 418 12.89 15.69 21.57
CA VAL A 418 12.50 16.20 22.88
C VAL A 418 13.73 16.83 23.54
N THR A 419 13.61 18.12 23.90
CA THR A 419 14.73 18.94 24.42
C THR A 419 14.27 19.84 25.60
N PRO A 420 13.95 19.28 26.78
CA PRO A 420 13.54 20.06 27.95
C PRO A 420 14.68 20.93 28.50
N VAL A 421 15.94 20.50 28.31
CA VAL A 421 17.15 21.21 28.70
C VAL A 421 18.05 21.41 27.49
N GLY A 422 18.48 22.66 27.25
CA GLY A 422 19.32 22.99 26.11
C GLY A 422 20.63 22.18 26.07
N GLY A 423 20.96 21.66 24.89
CA GLY A 423 22.17 20.86 24.66
C GLY A 423 21.99 19.34 24.83
N TYR A 424 20.80 18.87 25.19
CA TYR A 424 20.45 17.44 25.25
C TYR A 424 19.18 17.21 24.44
N ALA A 425 19.27 16.38 23.41
CA ALA A 425 18.17 16.13 22.49
C ALA A 425 17.90 14.63 22.39
N PHE A 426 16.68 14.21 22.75
CA PHE A 426 16.24 12.83 22.69
C PHE A 426 15.41 12.61 21.43
N TYR A 427 15.88 11.73 20.53
CA TYR A 427 15.29 11.52 19.21
C TYR A 427 14.49 10.22 19.17
N ALA A 428 13.25 10.29 18.70
CA ALA A 428 12.53 9.13 18.19
C ALA A 428 13.15 8.67 16.85
N ASN A 429 13.23 7.37 16.64
CA ASN A 429 13.87 6.80 15.45
C ASN A 429 13.11 5.57 14.93
N TYR A 430 12.78 5.60 13.65
CA TYR A 430 12.02 4.57 12.94
C TYR A 430 12.85 3.82 11.90
N GLN A 431 14.15 4.06 11.84
CA GLN A 431 15.06 3.45 10.88
C GLN A 431 16.19 2.74 11.62
N VAL A 432 16.72 1.64 11.08
CA VAL A 432 17.93 1.05 11.63
C VAL A 432 19.09 2.03 11.40
N ILE A 433 19.74 2.43 12.50
CA ILE A 433 21.01 3.16 12.47
C ILE A 433 22.08 2.17 12.92
N ASP A 434 23.05 1.90 12.08
CA ASP A 434 24.12 0.97 12.38
C ASP A 434 25.48 1.46 11.88
N GLY A 435 26.53 0.76 12.31
CA GLY A 435 27.87 0.98 11.79
C GLY A 435 28.38 2.40 12.05
N GLU A 436 28.94 3.01 11.01
CA GLU A 436 29.49 4.37 11.07
C GLU A 436 28.40 5.43 11.27
N ASN A 437 27.14 5.16 10.91
CA ASN A 437 26.05 6.12 11.09
C ASN A 437 25.66 6.28 12.57
N ALA A 438 26.04 5.33 13.43
CA ALA A 438 25.82 5.40 14.87
C ALA A 438 26.90 6.22 15.60
N VAL A 439 28.03 6.52 14.97
CA VAL A 439 29.17 7.20 15.61
C VAL A 439 28.76 8.59 16.09
N GLY A 440 29.11 8.89 17.35
CA GLY A 440 28.77 10.15 18.00
C GLY A 440 27.36 10.20 18.62
N LEU A 441 26.48 9.24 18.32
CA LEU A 441 25.20 9.10 18.99
C LEU A 441 25.37 8.51 20.39
N TYR A 442 24.47 8.87 21.30
CA TYR A 442 24.39 8.31 22.65
C TYR A 442 23.33 7.22 22.70
N LEU A 443 23.77 5.97 22.83
CA LEU A 443 22.90 4.79 22.82
C LEU A 443 22.77 4.22 24.22
N MET A 444 21.59 3.69 24.56
CA MET A 444 21.38 3.06 25.85
C MET A 444 22.23 1.81 25.97
N ASN A 445 22.87 1.63 27.13
CA ASN A 445 23.58 0.40 27.43
C ASN A 445 22.60 -0.77 27.67
N ASN A 446 23.09 -2.00 27.54
CA ASN A 446 22.26 -3.19 27.73
C ASN A 446 21.70 -3.36 29.16
N ALA A 447 22.24 -2.63 30.13
CA ALA A 447 21.74 -2.64 31.50
C ALA A 447 20.54 -1.70 31.71
N GLY A 448 20.21 -0.83 30.75
CA GLY A 448 19.15 0.15 30.88
C GLY A 448 19.42 1.23 31.94
N THR A 449 20.70 1.54 32.20
CA THR A 449 21.11 2.43 33.31
C THR A 449 21.74 3.74 32.84
N ALA A 450 22.17 3.80 31.59
CA ALA A 450 22.83 4.98 31.05
C ALA A 450 22.86 4.96 29.51
N PHE A 451 23.10 6.12 28.92
CA PHE A 451 23.45 6.26 27.52
C PHE A 451 24.95 6.57 27.35
N ALA A 452 25.60 5.90 26.40
CA ALA A 452 27.01 6.04 26.11
C ALA A 452 27.23 6.46 24.66
N LYS A 453 28.19 7.35 24.43
CA LYS A 453 28.57 7.80 23.09
C LYS A 453 29.23 6.65 22.33
N VAL A 454 28.79 6.41 21.10
CA VAL A 454 29.48 5.48 20.18
C VAL A 454 30.78 6.11 19.73
N ALA A 455 31.89 5.43 20.02
CA ALA A 455 33.23 5.89 19.67
C ALA A 455 33.56 5.64 18.19
N GLU A 456 34.45 6.47 17.63
CA GLU A 456 35.03 6.24 16.30
C GLU A 456 35.76 4.88 16.24
N GLY A 457 35.73 4.21 15.09
CA GLY A 457 36.48 2.97 14.87
C GLY A 457 35.95 1.72 15.58
N ASN A 458 34.80 1.80 16.28
CA ASN A 458 34.16 0.65 16.94
C ASN A 458 32.68 0.42 16.52
N PRO A 459 32.37 0.32 15.22
CA PRO A 459 31.00 0.50 14.73
C PRO A 459 30.25 -0.81 14.51
N LYS A 460 30.94 -1.95 14.45
CA LYS A 460 30.42 -3.14 13.76
C LYS A 460 29.24 -3.86 14.43
N ASN A 461 28.90 -3.54 15.68
CA ASN A 461 27.71 -4.06 16.37
C ASN A 461 26.99 -2.96 17.18
N SER A 462 27.32 -1.69 16.94
CA SER A 462 26.69 -0.54 17.62
C SER A 462 25.58 -0.02 16.74
N GLY A 463 24.36 0.03 17.25
CA GLY A 463 23.23 0.50 16.46
C GLY A 463 21.96 0.67 17.26
N VAL A 464 21.01 1.34 16.62
CA VAL A 464 19.68 1.63 17.13
C VAL A 464 18.69 0.98 16.17
N PRO A 465 17.99 -0.09 16.57
CA PRO A 465 16.90 -0.64 15.79
C PRO A 465 15.80 0.39 15.51
N ALA A 466 14.95 0.13 14.52
CA ALA A 466 13.73 0.91 14.33
C ALA A 466 12.82 0.86 15.58
N PHE A 467 12.01 1.91 15.78
CA PHE A 467 11.12 2.11 16.95
C PHE A 467 11.87 2.24 18.28
N ARG A 468 13.06 2.84 18.23
CA ARG A 468 13.91 3.10 19.40
C ARG A 468 14.28 4.56 19.45
N ALA A 469 14.98 4.96 20.50
CA ALA A 469 15.42 6.32 20.68
C ALA A 469 16.89 6.40 21.08
N TYR A 470 17.50 7.54 20.81
CA TYR A 470 18.90 7.85 21.11
C TYR A 470 19.05 9.33 21.47
N PHE A 471 20.15 9.68 22.13
CA PHE A 471 20.49 11.06 22.44
C PHE A 471 21.53 11.63 21.48
N THR A 472 21.43 12.94 21.24
CA THR A 472 22.58 13.75 20.84
C THR A 472 22.84 14.82 21.90
N THR A 473 24.11 15.11 22.15
CA THR A 473 24.53 16.15 23.09
C THR A 473 25.98 16.57 22.81
N THR A 474 26.32 17.79 23.21
CA THR A 474 27.71 18.27 23.23
C THR A 474 28.47 17.85 24.49
N ALA A 475 27.77 17.31 25.50
CA ALA A 475 28.43 16.68 26.64
C ALA A 475 29.31 15.53 26.12
N ASN A 476 30.51 15.38 26.69
CA ASN A 476 31.44 14.29 26.36
C ASN A 476 31.62 13.41 27.60
N LYS A 477 30.52 12.82 28.05
CA LYS A 477 30.43 11.98 29.25
C LYS A 477 29.27 11.01 29.09
N GLN A 478 29.30 9.91 29.83
CA GLN A 478 28.13 9.04 29.94
C GLN A 478 26.94 9.80 30.55
N LEU A 479 25.74 9.53 30.05
CA LEU A 479 24.49 10.12 30.55
C LEU A 479 23.80 9.07 31.43
N VAL A 480 23.91 9.21 32.75
CA VAL A 480 23.27 8.28 33.69
C VAL A 480 21.77 8.51 33.69
N ILE A 481 20.96 7.45 33.69
CA ILE A 481 19.50 7.57 33.77
C ILE A 481 19.12 7.82 35.24
N GLY A 482 18.42 8.92 35.50
CA GLY A 482 17.74 9.20 36.76
C GLY A 482 16.22 9.04 36.60
N HIS A 483 15.55 8.55 37.63
CA HIS A 483 14.09 8.40 37.67
C HIS A 483 13.51 9.35 38.72
N ASP A 484 12.54 10.18 38.32
CA ASP A 484 11.87 11.09 39.24
C ASP A 484 10.84 10.31 40.08
N ASP A 485 11.33 9.68 41.15
CA ASP A 485 10.55 8.84 42.06
C ASP A 485 9.84 9.64 43.18
N GLY A 486 9.85 10.98 43.14
CA GLY A 486 9.22 11.80 44.18
C GLY A 486 9.86 11.67 45.57
N GLY A 487 11.13 11.26 45.65
CA GLY A 487 11.94 11.33 46.87
C GLY A 487 12.47 10.00 47.39
N ALA A 488 13.56 9.54 46.80
CA ALA A 488 14.69 8.96 47.51
C ALA A 488 15.91 9.13 46.59
N THR A 489 16.72 10.16 46.82
CA THR A 489 18.03 10.27 46.17
C THR A 489 18.89 9.15 46.74
N ASP A 490 19.02 8.05 46.00
CA ASP A 490 20.10 7.12 46.28
C ASP A 490 21.43 7.85 46.00
N ILE A 491 22.45 7.59 46.80
CA ILE A 491 23.73 8.29 46.69
C ILE A 491 24.43 7.73 45.45
N SER A 492 24.28 8.36 44.28
CA SER A 492 25.12 8.02 43.14
C SER A 492 26.54 8.48 43.46
N SER A 493 27.43 7.51 43.64
CA SER A 493 28.84 7.73 43.89
C SER A 493 29.40 8.65 42.80
N THR A 494 30.12 9.69 43.20
CA THR A 494 30.97 10.48 42.30
C THR A 494 31.99 9.55 41.64
N GLU A 495 31.62 8.97 40.51
CA GLU A 495 32.48 8.09 39.75
C GLU A 495 33.42 8.95 38.91
N SER A 496 34.71 8.87 39.23
CA SER A 496 35.79 9.55 38.53
C SER A 496 35.71 9.32 37.01
N ALA A 497 36.02 10.35 36.23
CA ALA A 497 36.17 10.29 34.77
C ALA A 497 37.20 9.23 34.29
N ASP A 498 38.02 8.69 35.19
CA ASP A 498 38.97 7.59 34.91
C ASP A 498 38.39 6.18 35.11
N LYS A 499 37.12 6.03 35.56
CA LYS A 499 36.54 4.71 35.81
C LYS A 499 36.06 4.06 34.51
N LEU A 500 36.55 2.85 34.24
CA LEU A 500 36.07 1.99 33.16
C LEU A 500 34.81 1.24 33.61
N ILE A 501 33.76 1.27 32.80
CA ILE A 501 32.59 0.41 32.98
C ILE A 501 32.70 -0.73 31.99
N ILE A 502 32.61 -1.96 32.48
CA ILE A 502 32.76 -3.17 31.67
C ILE A 502 31.48 -3.99 31.77
N ILE A 503 30.80 -4.16 30.64
CA ILE A 503 29.51 -4.84 30.52
C ILE A 503 29.69 -6.10 29.68
N SER A 504 29.18 -7.21 30.20
CA SER A 504 29.23 -8.53 29.57
C SER A 504 27.99 -8.74 28.70
N ASN A 505 28.18 -9.14 27.44
CA ASN A 505 27.12 -9.45 26.48
C ASN A 505 27.29 -10.89 25.94
N ASP A 506 26.28 -11.41 25.24
CA ASP A 506 26.38 -12.71 24.55
C ASP A 506 27.38 -12.58 23.39
N GLY A 507 28.49 -13.32 23.45
CA GLY A 507 29.57 -13.25 22.45
C GLY A 507 30.41 -11.96 22.39
N SER A 508 30.17 -10.94 23.22
CA SER A 508 30.93 -9.67 23.20
C SER A 508 31.10 -9.03 24.59
N ILE A 509 32.01 -8.05 24.70
CA ILE A 509 32.20 -7.22 25.89
C ILE A 509 32.11 -5.75 25.48
N GLU A 510 31.27 -4.97 26.14
CA GLU A 510 31.25 -3.51 26.00
C GLU A 510 32.13 -2.88 27.10
N ILE A 511 33.00 -1.95 26.72
CA ILE A 511 33.85 -1.19 27.62
C ILE A 511 33.62 0.30 27.37
N ILE A 512 33.10 1.00 28.37
CA ILE A 512 32.92 2.45 28.32
C ILE A 512 34.15 3.08 28.95
N ALA A 513 34.90 3.84 28.14
CA ALA A 513 36.12 4.51 28.55
C ALA A 513 35.94 6.03 28.58
N GLY A 514 36.28 6.67 29.71
CA GLY A 514 36.23 8.14 29.84
C GLY A 514 37.34 8.89 29.10
N ARG A 515 38.27 8.19 28.47
CA ARG A 515 39.29 8.72 27.55
C ARG A 515 39.87 7.60 26.69
N ALA A 516 40.47 7.97 25.56
CA ALA A 516 41.27 7.04 24.77
C ALA A 516 42.44 6.48 25.59
N GLN A 517 42.60 5.15 25.60
CA GLN A 517 43.61 4.45 26.37
C GLN A 517 43.86 3.03 25.86
N ILE A 518 45.01 2.46 26.19
CA ILE A 518 45.34 1.06 25.85
C ILE A 518 45.10 0.18 27.07
N MET A 519 44.48 -0.98 26.84
CA MET A 519 44.07 -1.92 27.87
C MET A 519 44.40 -3.36 27.47
N ASN A 520 44.71 -4.21 28.43
CA ASN A 520 45.04 -5.62 28.16
C ASN A 520 43.90 -6.54 28.61
N LEU A 521 43.46 -7.41 27.70
CA LEU A 521 42.52 -8.49 27.95
C LEU A 521 43.30 -9.77 28.24
N TYR A 522 43.06 -10.37 29.40
CA TYR A 522 43.69 -11.64 29.80
C TYR A 522 42.65 -12.75 29.90
N ALA A 523 43.06 -13.99 29.64
CA ALA A 523 42.29 -15.17 30.01
C ALA A 523 42.37 -15.40 31.53
N LEU A 524 41.48 -16.23 32.08
CA LEU A 524 41.44 -16.53 33.52
C LEU A 524 42.77 -17.12 34.05
N ASP A 525 43.56 -17.78 33.19
CA ASP A 525 44.88 -18.33 33.49
C ASP A 525 46.01 -17.27 33.48
N GLY A 526 45.69 -16.00 33.21
CA GLY A 526 46.63 -14.88 33.17
C GLY A 526 47.33 -14.68 31.83
N ARG A 527 47.04 -15.50 30.80
CA ARG A 527 47.60 -15.30 29.46
C ARG A 527 47.00 -14.07 28.79
N LEU A 528 47.83 -13.19 28.24
CA LEU A 528 47.37 -12.07 27.41
C LEU A 528 46.66 -12.61 26.17
N VAL A 529 45.38 -12.25 26.02
CA VAL A 529 44.53 -12.62 24.88
C VAL A 529 44.62 -11.57 23.79
N ARG A 530 44.51 -10.29 24.15
CA ARG A 530 44.51 -9.16 23.20
C ARG A 530 44.89 -7.85 23.91
N ALA A 531 45.64 -6.99 23.23
CA ALA A 531 45.75 -5.58 23.61
C ALA A 531 44.62 -4.80 22.91
N LEU A 532 43.88 -4.02 23.66
CA LEU A 532 42.70 -3.26 23.26
C LEU A 532 43.09 -1.79 23.19
N GLU A 533 43.00 -1.21 22.00
CA GLU A 533 43.01 0.25 21.84
C GLU A 533 41.58 0.73 22.04
N LEU A 534 41.32 1.39 23.17
CA LEU A 534 40.02 1.95 23.50
C LEU A 534 39.99 3.41 23.09
N ASN A 535 38.92 3.80 22.43
CA ASN A 535 38.60 5.21 22.21
C ASN A 535 37.70 5.73 23.34
N GLU A 536 37.63 7.04 23.50
CA GLU A 536 36.68 7.64 24.44
C GLU A 536 35.23 7.31 24.03
N GLY A 537 34.41 6.86 24.99
CA GLY A 537 33.06 6.37 24.76
C GLY A 537 32.94 4.84 24.86
N SER A 538 31.89 4.28 24.26
CA SER A 538 31.62 2.84 24.26
C SER A 538 32.47 2.10 23.22
N ASN A 539 33.06 0.98 23.64
CA ASN A 539 33.93 0.13 22.83
C ASN A 539 33.47 -1.33 22.88
N PHE A 540 33.22 -1.97 21.74
CA PHE A 540 32.76 -3.37 21.66
C PHE A 540 33.89 -4.33 21.29
N ILE A 541 34.16 -5.29 22.16
CA ILE A 541 35.19 -6.32 21.97
C ILE A 541 34.53 -7.62 21.52
N ASN A 542 34.75 -7.97 20.26
CA ASN A 542 34.14 -9.13 19.61
C ASN A 542 35.16 -10.24 19.28
N GLY A 543 34.64 -11.41 18.91
CA GLY A 543 35.44 -12.57 18.50
C GLY A 543 36.15 -13.25 19.66
N LEU A 544 35.54 -13.21 20.85
CA LEU A 544 35.98 -13.94 22.03
C LEU A 544 35.19 -15.25 22.13
N ASN A 545 35.87 -16.32 22.54
CA ASN A 545 35.18 -17.57 22.85
C ASN A 545 34.41 -17.42 24.16
N LYS A 546 33.32 -18.19 24.32
CA LYS A 546 32.59 -18.26 25.60
C LYS A 546 33.56 -18.63 26.74
N GLY A 547 33.57 -17.87 27.84
CA GLY A 547 34.55 -18.06 28.91
C GLY A 547 34.69 -16.87 29.87
N ILE A 548 35.66 -16.95 30.80
CA ILE A 548 35.94 -15.89 31.77
C ILE A 548 37.25 -15.19 31.40
N TYR A 549 37.20 -13.86 31.35
CA TYR A 549 38.31 -12.99 31.02
C TYR A 549 38.59 -12.00 32.16
N ILE A 550 39.79 -11.42 32.16
CA ILE A 550 40.22 -10.39 33.09
C ILE A 550 40.57 -9.12 32.31
N ILE A 551 39.93 -8.01 32.67
CA ILE A 551 40.11 -6.69 32.06
C ILE A 551 40.17 -5.67 33.20
N ASN A 552 41.22 -4.85 33.25
CA ASN A 552 41.43 -3.87 34.33
C ASN A 552 41.16 -4.42 35.74
N HIS A 553 41.74 -5.59 36.03
CA HIS A 553 41.58 -6.30 37.30
C HIS A 553 40.15 -6.78 37.63
N GLN A 554 39.20 -6.68 36.70
CA GLN A 554 37.83 -7.17 36.84
C GLN A 554 37.63 -8.46 36.03
N LYS A 555 36.84 -9.39 36.58
CA LYS A 555 36.42 -10.61 35.89
C LYS A 555 35.19 -10.33 35.05
N VAL A 556 35.20 -10.75 33.80
CA VAL A 556 34.11 -10.56 32.84
C VAL A 556 33.79 -11.91 32.21
N VAL A 557 32.52 -12.27 32.17
CA VAL A 557 32.06 -13.48 31.50
C VAL A 557 31.70 -13.12 30.06
N VAL A 558 32.11 -13.91 29.08
CA VAL A 558 31.53 -13.87 27.74
C VAL A 558 30.63 -15.09 27.66
N LYS A 559 29.32 -14.85 27.54
CA LYS A 559 28.32 -15.91 27.57
C LYS A 559 28.25 -16.66 26.26
#